data_AF-A0A538U2K8-F1
#
_entry.id   AF-A0A538U2K8-F1
#
_cell.length_a   1.000
_cell.length_b   1.000
_cell.length_c   1.000
_cell.angle_alpha   90.00
_cell.angle_beta   90.00
_cell.angle_gamma   90.00
#
_symmetry.space_group_name_H-M   'P 1'
#
loop_
_entity.id
_entity.type
_entity.pdbx_description
1 polymer ?
#
loop_
_entity_poly.entity_id
_entity_poly.type
_entity_poly.pdbx_seq_one_letter_code
_entity_poly.pdbx_strand_id
1 'polypeptide(L)' 'MWALRDGKPASLGLIRADASGRAIVRLPDTGDPASLGAFAVSLEKAGGSSSETPEGPVVMVGKVGGL' A
#
# COMPACT_ATOMS: atom_id res chain seq x y z
N MET A 1 -2.26 -1.97 2.16
CA MET A 1 -1.58 -0.93 1.34
C MET A 1 -0.11 -1.01 1.62
N TRP A 2 0.72 -0.74 0.62
CA TRP A 2 2.16 -0.92 0.72
C TRP A 2 2.88 0.33 0.23
N ALA A 3 3.92 0.73 0.97
CA ALA A 3 4.96 1.61 0.45
C ALA A 3 6.04 0.72 -0.17
N LEU A 4 6.55 1.08 -1.33
CA LEU A 4 7.70 0.40 -1.93
C LEU A 4 8.93 1.27 -1.68
N ARG A 5 9.77 0.83 -0.74
CA ARG A 5 11.02 1.50 -0.35
C ARG A 5 12.20 0.64 -0.79
N ASP A 6 13.08 1.17 -1.62
CA ASP A 6 14.20 0.42 -2.21
C ASP A 6 13.76 -0.93 -2.82
N GLY A 7 12.58 -0.95 -3.45
CA GLY A 7 11.98 -2.15 -4.04
C GLY A 7 11.36 -3.14 -3.06
N LYS A 8 11.42 -2.88 -1.74
CA LYS A 8 10.83 -3.73 -0.70
C LYS A 8 9.47 -3.16 -0.26
N PRO A 9 8.43 -4.01 -0.14
CA PRO A 9 7.15 -3.59 0.40
C PRO A 9 7.23 -3.37 1.91
N ALA A 10 6.64 -2.27 2.37
CA ALA A 10 6.39 -1.98 3.77
C ALA A 10 4.89 -1.76 3.95
N SER A 11 4.26 -2.50 4.88
CA SER A 11 2.82 -2.36 5.11
C SER A 11 2.49 -0.97 5.66
N LEU A 12 1.56 -0.28 5.01
CA LEU A 12 0.94 0.97 5.45
C LEU A 12 -0.44 0.71 6.09
N GLY A 13 -0.75 -0.55 6.37
CA GLY A 13 -1.99 -0.97 7.01
C GLY A 13 -3.11 -1.33 6.02
N LEU A 14 -4.29 -1.58 6.59
CA LEU A 14 -5.46 -2.08 5.88
C LEU A 14 -6.34 -0.92 5.40
N ILE A 15 -6.72 -0.98 4.13
CA ILE A 15 -7.75 -0.10 3.57
C ILE A 15 -9.08 -0.81 3.76
N ARG A 16 -10.03 -0.15 4.42
CA ARG A 16 -11.42 -0.62 4.50
C ARG A 16 -12.30 0.33 3.73
N ALA A 17 -13.04 -0.21 2.76
CA ALA A 17 -14.06 0.54 2.06
C ALA A 17 -15.30 0.74 2.95
N ASP A 18 -15.97 1.87 2.77
CA ASP A 18 -17.30 2.10 3.29
C ASP A 18 -18.36 1.30 2.52
N ALA A 19 -19.63 1.45 2.90
CA ALA A 19 -20.75 0.75 2.28
C ALA A 19 -20.94 1.07 0.78
N SER A 20 -20.36 2.17 0.28
CA SER A 20 -20.37 2.52 -1.13
C SER A 20 -19.19 1.94 -1.92
N GLY A 21 -18.31 1.20 -1.25
CA GLY A 21 -17.08 0.68 -1.85
C GLY A 21 -15.95 1.72 -1.92
N ARG A 22 -16.08 2.86 -1.25
CA ARG A 22 -15.08 3.94 -1.26
C ARG A 22 -14.20 3.87 -0.02
N ALA A 23 -12.92 4.14 -0.18
CA ALA A 23 -12.01 4.37 0.94
C ALA A 23 -11.19 5.64 0.72
N ILE A 24 -10.92 6.37 1.80
CA ILE A 24 -9.95 7.47 1.82
C ILE A 24 -8.90 7.12 2.85
N VAL A 25 -7.66 7.02 2.41
CA VAL A 25 -6.51 6.76 3.28
C VAL A 25 -5.71 8.04 3.40
N ARG A 26 -5.49 8.47 4.64
CA ARG A 26 -4.52 9.53 4.95
C ARG A 26 -3.25 8.86 5.41
N LEU A 27 -2.14 9.14 4.74
CA LEU A 27 -0.82 8.66 5.13
C LEU A 27 -0.13 9.80 5.90
N PRO A 28 -0.09 9.74 7.25
CA PRO A 28 0.50 10.81 8.04
C PRO A 28 2.02 10.84 7.93
N ASP A 29 2.64 9.68 7.70
CA ASP A 29 4.08 9.51 7.50
C ASP A 29 4.34 8.35 6.52
N THR A 30 5.09 8.63 5.46
CA THR A 30 5.48 7.65 4.45
C THR A 30 6.94 7.21 4.58
N GLY A 31 7.63 7.63 5.65
CA GLY A 31 9.07 7.50 5.82
C GLY A 31 9.84 8.51 4.99
N ASP A 32 11.15 8.28 4.82
CA ASP A 32 12.01 9.13 4.00
C ASP A 32 11.48 9.20 2.54
N PRO A 33 11.04 10.38 2.08
CA PRO A 33 10.52 10.56 0.72
C PRO A 33 11.53 10.19 -0.37
N ALA A 34 12.84 10.30 -0.11
CA ALA A 34 13.87 9.97 -1.10
C ALA A 34 13.95 8.44 -1.38
N SER A 35 13.58 7.62 -0.39
CA SER A 35 13.56 6.15 -0.50
C SER A 35 12.24 5.61 -1.09
N LEU A 36 11.20 6.44 -1.15
CA LEU A 36 9.85 6.04 -1.54
C LEU A 36 9.67 6.09 -3.05
N GLY A 37 9.74 4.93 -3.71
CA GLY A 37 9.59 4.85 -5.16
C GLY A 37 8.15 4.73 -5.64
N ALA A 38 7.27 4.09 -4.86
CA ALA A 38 5.90 3.80 -5.27
C ALA A 38 5.01 3.40 -4.09
N PHE A 39 3.70 3.36 -4.35
CA PHE A 39 2.72 2.67 -3.53
C PHE A 39 2.13 1.50 -4.29
N ALA A 40 1.70 0.48 -3.55
CA ALA A 40 0.93 -0.63 -4.09
C ALA A 40 -0.31 -0.93 -3.25
N VAL A 41 -1.34 -1.45 -3.91
CA VAL A 41 -2.55 -1.97 -3.26
C VAL A 41 -2.72 -3.43 -3.66
N SER A 42 -2.85 -4.30 -2.66
CA SER A 42 -3.20 -5.71 -2.85
C SER A 42 -4.58 -6.00 -2.25
N LEU A 43 -5.24 -7.02 -2.79
CA LEU A 43 -6.46 -7.59 -2.25
C LEU A 43 -6.09 -8.74 -1.31
N GLU A 44 -6.24 -8.54 -0.01
CA GLU A 44 -5.87 -9.52 1.00
C GLU A 44 -7.09 -10.20 1.61
N LYS A 45 -6.87 -11.36 2.23
CA LYS A 45 -7.85 -11.98 3.14
C LYS A 45 -8.20 -11.04 4.31
N ALA A 46 -9.32 -11.31 4.99
CA ALA A 46 -9.67 -10.57 6.19
C ALA A 46 -8.52 -10.60 7.22
N GLY A 47 -8.12 -9.43 7.72
CA GLY A 47 -6.95 -9.27 8.59
C GLY A 47 -5.66 -8.87 7.87
N GLY A 48 -5.60 -8.96 6.54
CA GLY A 48 -4.42 -8.61 5.74
C GLY A 48 -3.48 -9.77 5.48
N SER A 49 -2.31 -9.45 4.90
CA SER A 49 -1.20 -10.38 4.77
C SER A 49 -0.65 -10.75 6.15
N SER A 50 -0.31 -12.03 6.33
CA SER A 50 0.41 -12.53 7.51
C SER A 50 1.94 -12.42 7.40
N SER A 51 2.45 -11.88 6.30
CA SER A 51 3.88 -11.73 6.02
C SER A 51 4.28 -10.28 5.77
N GLU A 52 5.59 -10.03 5.60
CA GLU A 52 6.12 -8.71 5.25
C GLU A 52 5.90 -8.32 3.77
N THR A 53 5.29 -9.20 2.99
CA THR A 53 4.97 -8.98 1.57
C THR A 53 3.47 -9.18 1.31
N PRO A 54 2.92 -8.69 0.18
CA PRO A 54 1.56 -9.05 -0.23
C PRO A 54 1.42 -10.58 -0.37
N GLU A 55 0.37 -11.16 0.21
CA GLU A 55 0.00 -12.56 0.00
C GLU A 55 -1.04 -12.67 -1.12
N GLY A 56 -1.92 -11.70 -1.21
CA GLY A 56 -2.90 -11.56 -2.28
C GLY A 56 -2.39 -10.82 -3.52
N PRO A 57 -3.20 -10.77 -4.58
CA PRO A 57 -2.81 -10.12 -5.83
C PRO A 57 -2.65 -8.61 -5.64
N VAL A 58 -1.55 -8.06 -6.16
CA VAL A 58 -1.35 -6.62 -6.31
C VAL A 58 -2.16 -6.12 -7.50
N VAL A 59 -3.13 -5.25 -7.25
CA VAL A 59 -4.07 -4.75 -8.27
C VAL A 59 -3.73 -3.35 -8.76
N MET A 60 -2.85 -2.64 -8.05
CA MET A 60 -2.42 -1.31 -8.43
C MET A 60 -1.00 -1.07 -7.91
N VAL A 61 -0.17 -0.45 -8.76
CA VAL A 61 1.12 0.13 -8.39
C VAL A 61 1.18 1.54 -8.98
N GLY A 62 1.51 2.53 -8.16
CA GLY A 62 1.66 3.92 -8.58
C GLY A 62 2.99 4.48 -8.11
N LYS A 63 3.82 4.98 -9.04
CA LYS A 63 5.11 5.60 -8.71
C LYS A 63 4.91 6.97 -8.05
N VAL A 64 5.79 7.31 -7.13
CA VAL A 64 5.86 8.65 -6.53
C VAL A 64 6.89 9.45 -7.32
N GLY A 65 6.49 10.63 -7.84
CA GLY A 65 7.41 11.54 -8.54
C GLY A 65 7.65 11.28 -10.03
N GLY A 66 6.79 10.56 -10.73
CA GLY A 66 6.83 10.42 -12.19
C GLY A 66 5.70 11.17 -12.89
N LEU A 67 6.04 12.13 -13.76
CA LEU A 67 5.23 12.47 -14.95
C LEU A 67 5.52 11.46 -16.06
#